data_AF-A0A4R8DL61-F1
#
_entry.id   AF-A0A4R8DL61-F1
#
_cell.length_a   1.000
_cell.length_b   1.000
_cell.length_c   1.000
_cell.angle_alpha   90.00
_cell.angle_beta   90.00
_cell.angle_gamma   90.00
#
_symmetry.space_group_name_H-M   'P 1'
#
loop_
_entity.id
_entity.type
_entity.pdbx_description
1 polymer ?
#
loop_
_entity_poly.entity_id
_entity_poly.type
_entity_poly.pdbx_seq_one_letter_code
_entity_poly.pdbx_strand_id
1 'polypeptide(L)'
;MEKVSLANGRPLLDGVFGPLTHEEDAQIRSILAAVDDQLLSLAKHFGSNHAGLGSTGLELCLLASGQLSINSYVETTDSDEHAADFLVELAPSWCAGDRSGDRVWTIEATIEVDCQHVVDHKAMETVYDRGDISAVTPKAAAQALLQAATDLVHLGMSHPVEHWTALATD
;
A
#
# COMPACT_ATOMS: atom_id res chain seq x y z
N MET A 1 12.16 11.32 -0.79
CA MET A 1 11.40 10.45 -1.70
C MET A 1 10.22 11.25 -2.21
N GLU A 2 10.08 11.39 -3.52
CA GLU A 2 8.94 12.11 -4.11
C GLU A 2 7.74 11.16 -4.14
N LYS A 3 6.64 11.56 -3.49
CA LYS A 3 5.39 10.80 -3.42
C LYS A 3 4.26 11.64 -3.98
N VAL A 4 3.38 11.03 -4.77
CA VAL A 4 2.24 11.73 -5.40
C VAL A 4 0.95 10.96 -5.15
N SER A 5 -0.04 11.61 -4.50
CA SER A 5 -1.39 11.07 -4.33
C SER A 5 -2.03 10.73 -5.69
N LEU A 6 -2.52 9.50 -5.85
CA LEU A 6 -3.19 9.09 -7.08
C LEU A 6 -4.54 9.78 -7.28
N ALA A 7 -5.29 9.97 -6.18
CA ALA A 7 -6.59 10.62 -6.19
C ALA A 7 -6.49 12.12 -6.55
N ASN A 8 -5.55 12.83 -5.93
CA ASN A 8 -5.44 14.29 -6.07
C ASN A 8 -4.56 14.72 -7.26
N GLY A 9 -3.45 14.01 -7.49
CA GLY A 9 -2.48 14.37 -8.54
C GLY A 9 -2.87 13.85 -9.92
N ARG A 10 -3.73 12.82 -9.99
CA ARG A 10 -4.05 12.08 -11.23
C ARG A 10 -2.83 11.84 -12.13
N PRO A 11 -1.70 11.30 -11.60
CA PRO A 11 -0.50 11.12 -12.39
C PRO A 11 -0.71 10.11 -13.52
N LEU A 12 0.18 10.16 -14.51
CA LEU A 12 0.28 9.13 -15.53
C LEU A 12 0.71 7.82 -14.87
N LEU A 13 -0.02 6.74 -15.15
CA LEU A 13 0.24 5.43 -14.55
C LEU A 13 1.21 4.57 -15.39
N ASP A 14 1.66 5.08 -16.54
CA ASP A 14 2.53 4.36 -17.45
C ASP A 14 3.83 3.88 -16.80
N GLY A 15 4.35 4.61 -15.81
CA GLY A 15 5.53 4.20 -15.06
C GLY A 15 5.34 2.86 -14.34
N VAL A 16 4.12 2.59 -13.89
CA VAL A 16 3.73 1.41 -13.11
C VAL A 16 3.17 0.31 -13.99
N PHE A 17 2.31 0.64 -14.95
CA PHE A 17 1.57 -0.36 -15.74
C PHE A 17 2.07 -0.51 -17.19
N GLY A 18 3.00 0.32 -17.62
CA GLY A 18 3.33 0.45 -19.04
C GLY A 18 2.24 1.22 -19.81
N PRO A 19 2.33 1.31 -21.14
CA PRO A 19 1.35 2.05 -21.92
C PRO A 19 -0.04 1.43 -21.78
N LEU A 20 -1.02 2.27 -21.44
CA LEU A 20 -2.42 1.87 -21.28
C LEU A 20 -3.27 2.48 -22.40
N THR A 21 -4.27 1.71 -22.87
CA THR A 21 -5.38 2.32 -23.60
C THR A 21 -6.22 3.19 -22.65
N HIS A 22 -7.00 4.12 -23.21
CA HIS A 22 -7.90 4.95 -22.41
C HIS A 22 -8.93 4.12 -21.61
N GLU A 23 -9.40 3.01 -22.18
CA GLU A 23 -10.32 2.10 -21.50
C GLU A 23 -9.64 1.37 -20.32
N GLU A 24 -8.42 0.88 -20.52
CA GLU A 24 -7.64 0.24 -19.45
C GLU A 24 -7.30 1.21 -18.32
N ASP A 25 -6.85 2.43 -18.64
CA ASP A 25 -6.57 3.47 -17.64
C ASP A 25 -7.83 3.78 -16.81
N ALA A 26 -8.99 3.97 -17.46
CA ALA A 26 -10.24 4.21 -16.76
C ALA A 26 -10.64 3.03 -15.85
N GLN A 27 -10.52 1.79 -16.32
CA GLN A 27 -10.82 0.60 -15.53
C GLN A 27 -9.87 0.46 -14.33
N ILE A 28 -8.57 0.63 -14.53
CA ILE A 28 -7.55 0.55 -13.47
C ILE A 28 -7.79 1.64 -12.43
N ARG A 29 -8.02 2.89 -12.84
CA ARG A 29 -8.32 3.98 -11.90
C ARG A 29 -9.58 3.72 -11.08
N SER A 30 -10.62 3.13 -11.68
CA SER A 30 -11.80 2.73 -10.92
C SER A 30 -11.50 1.68 -9.86
N ILE A 31 -10.58 0.76 -10.13
CA ILE A 31 -10.15 -0.26 -9.15
C ILE A 31 -9.31 0.38 -8.05
N LEU A 32 -8.36 1.26 -8.41
CA LEU A 32 -7.52 1.98 -7.44
C LEU A 32 -8.36 2.89 -6.53
N ALA A 33 -9.41 3.54 -7.05
CA ALA A 33 -10.35 4.28 -6.22
C ALA A 33 -11.11 3.37 -5.22
N ALA A 34 -11.45 2.14 -5.62
CA ALA A 34 -12.04 1.18 -4.69
C ALA A 34 -11.05 0.71 -3.61
N VAL A 35 -9.75 0.61 -3.94
CA VAL A 35 -8.69 0.36 -2.94
C VAL A 35 -8.62 1.51 -1.94
N ASP A 36 -8.62 2.77 -2.42
CA ASP A 36 -8.64 3.96 -1.56
C ASP A 36 -9.81 3.93 -0.58
N ASP A 37 -11.01 3.60 -1.05
CA ASP A 37 -12.21 3.50 -0.21
C ASP A 37 -12.06 2.42 0.88
N GLN A 38 -11.45 1.27 0.57
CA GLN A 38 -11.18 0.19 1.53
C GLN A 38 -10.20 0.65 2.62
N LEU A 39 -9.07 1.24 2.22
CA LEU A 39 -8.04 1.71 3.15
C LEU A 39 -8.55 2.87 4.02
N LEU A 40 -9.35 3.77 3.45
CA LEU A 40 -10.01 4.84 4.22
C LEU A 40 -11.05 4.28 5.21
N SER A 41 -11.73 3.18 4.88
CA SER A 41 -12.62 2.49 5.81
C SER A 41 -11.83 1.92 7.01
N LEU A 42 -10.68 1.32 6.76
CA LEU A 42 -9.79 0.84 7.82
C LEU A 42 -9.27 1.98 8.70
N ALA A 43 -8.80 3.07 8.09
CA ALA A 43 -8.38 4.26 8.84
C ALA A 43 -9.49 4.79 9.76
N LYS A 44 -10.72 4.92 9.23
CA LYS A 44 -11.90 5.35 10.00
C LYS A 44 -12.25 4.41 11.14
N HIS A 45 -12.07 3.11 10.95
CA HIS A 45 -12.28 2.13 12.00
C HIS A 45 -11.40 2.42 13.22
N PHE A 46 -10.14 2.82 13.00
CA PHE A 46 -9.18 3.18 14.04
C PHE A 46 -9.19 4.68 14.42
N GLY A 47 -10.22 5.43 14.02
CA GLY A 47 -10.37 6.85 14.41
C GLY A 47 -9.55 7.86 13.59
N SER A 48 -8.86 7.41 12.53
CA SER A 48 -8.23 8.29 11.55
C SER A 48 -9.19 8.64 10.40
N ASN A 49 -9.00 9.80 9.78
CA ASN A 49 -9.75 10.19 8.56
C ASN A 49 -8.89 10.14 7.30
N HIS A 50 -7.71 9.51 7.37
CA HIS A 50 -6.78 9.41 6.26
C HIS A 50 -6.09 8.06 6.19
N ALA A 51 -5.78 7.65 4.96
CA ALA A 51 -4.76 6.67 4.62
C ALA A 51 -3.68 7.41 3.80
N GLY A 52 -2.41 7.05 3.94
CA GLY A 52 -1.27 7.78 3.33
C GLY A 52 -1.07 9.21 3.85
N LEU A 53 -0.09 9.93 3.29
CA LEU A 53 0.30 11.29 3.73
C LEU A 53 -0.70 12.36 3.29
N GLY A 54 -1.40 12.13 2.18
CA GLY A 54 -2.25 13.13 1.52
C GLY A 54 -3.72 13.15 1.94
N SER A 55 -4.10 12.44 3.00
CA SER A 55 -5.53 12.12 3.26
C SER A 55 -6.21 11.30 2.16
N THR A 56 -5.41 10.55 1.39
CA THR A 56 -5.82 9.71 0.26
C THR A 56 -4.92 8.47 0.25
N GLY A 57 -5.52 7.28 0.21
CA GLY A 57 -4.80 6.01 0.42
C GLY A 57 -3.57 5.84 -0.47
N LEU A 58 -3.79 5.65 -1.76
CA LEU A 58 -2.75 5.24 -2.69
C LEU A 58 -1.88 6.41 -3.18
N GLU A 59 -0.59 6.18 -3.07
CA GLU A 59 0.49 7.07 -3.45
C GLU A 59 1.36 6.40 -4.52
N LEU A 60 1.81 7.21 -5.47
CA LEU A 60 2.85 6.83 -6.42
C LEU A 60 4.21 7.14 -5.80
N CYS A 61 5.07 6.13 -5.67
CA CYS A 61 6.34 6.21 -4.99
C CYS A 61 7.50 5.78 -5.89
N LEU A 62 8.56 6.59 -5.95
CA LEU A 62 9.82 6.19 -6.57
C LEU A 62 10.70 5.48 -5.54
N LEU A 63 10.87 4.17 -5.72
CA LEU A 63 11.72 3.34 -4.87
C LEU A 63 13.21 3.60 -5.13
N ALA A 64 14.06 3.27 -4.17
CA ALA A 64 15.52 3.39 -4.31
C ALA A 64 16.09 2.52 -5.45
N SER A 65 15.39 1.42 -5.80
CA SER A 65 15.68 0.57 -6.96
C SER A 65 15.44 1.29 -8.30
N GLY A 66 14.75 2.43 -8.30
CA GLY A 66 14.31 3.15 -9.49
C GLY A 66 12.96 2.67 -10.03
N GLN A 67 12.31 1.69 -9.38
CA GLN A 67 10.94 1.30 -9.68
C GLN A 67 9.96 2.37 -9.23
N LEU A 68 8.90 2.58 -10.02
CA LEU A 68 7.76 3.38 -9.62
C LEU A 68 6.68 2.42 -9.11
N SER A 69 6.39 2.45 -7.82
CA SER A 69 5.36 1.61 -7.20
C SER A 69 4.14 2.43 -6.82
N ILE A 70 3.02 1.73 -6.65
CA ILE A 70 1.83 2.25 -6.00
C ILE A 70 1.80 1.64 -4.61
N ASN A 71 1.80 2.45 -3.56
CA ASN A 71 1.67 1.95 -2.21
C ASN A 71 0.74 2.83 -1.37
N SER A 72 0.33 2.31 -0.23
CA SER A 72 -0.39 3.03 0.80
C SER A 72 -0.07 2.39 2.12
N TYR A 73 -0.21 3.16 3.19
CA TYR A 73 -0.23 2.65 4.54
C TYR A 73 -1.37 3.31 5.33
N VAL A 74 -1.87 2.58 6.32
CA VAL A 74 -2.74 3.12 7.38
C VAL A 74 -2.00 2.90 8.69
N GLU A 75 -1.53 3.99 9.28
CA GLU A 75 -0.94 3.97 10.62
C GLU A 75 -2.06 4.04 11.67
N THR A 76 -1.94 3.22 12.70
CA THR A 76 -2.76 3.30 13.89
C THR A 76 -1.90 3.17 15.14
N THR A 77 -2.35 3.81 16.21
CA THR A 77 -1.65 3.91 17.48
C THR A 77 -2.67 3.84 18.62
N ASP A 78 -2.32 3.16 19.70
CA ASP A 78 -3.08 3.17 20.96
C ASP A 78 -2.51 4.14 22.00
N SER A 79 -1.29 4.66 21.75
CA SER A 79 -0.46 5.44 22.68
C SER A 79 0.75 6.04 21.96
N ASP A 80 1.44 7.02 22.55
CA ASP A 80 2.69 7.58 22.01
C ASP A 80 3.85 6.54 21.90
N GLU A 81 3.57 5.29 22.28
CA GLU A 81 4.51 4.23 22.57
C GLU A 81 4.59 3.17 21.47
N HIS A 82 3.48 2.89 20.78
CA HIS A 82 3.39 1.80 19.81
C HIS A 82 2.53 2.20 18.61
N ALA A 83 2.93 1.70 17.44
CA ALA A 83 2.18 1.86 16.21
C ALA A 83 2.06 0.54 15.45
N ALA A 84 1.00 0.43 14.67
CA ALA A 84 0.81 -0.61 13.68
C ALA A 84 0.50 0.03 12.33
N ASP A 85 1.25 -0.36 11.32
CA ASP A 85 1.09 0.06 9.94
C ASP A 85 0.50 -1.07 9.10
N PHE A 86 -0.60 -0.77 8.41
CA PHE A 86 -1.25 -1.66 7.46
C PHE A 86 -0.87 -1.22 6.06
N LEU A 87 0.01 -1.97 5.39
CA LEU A 87 0.60 -1.56 4.12
C LEU A 87 0.07 -2.41 2.97
N VAL A 88 -0.09 -1.76 1.82
CA VAL A 88 -0.24 -2.44 0.53
C VAL A 88 0.72 -1.83 -0.48
N GLU A 89 1.29 -2.67 -1.33
CA GLU A 89 2.18 -2.24 -2.40
C GLU A 89 1.89 -3.01 -3.70
N LEU A 90 2.02 -2.31 -4.82
CA LEU A 90 2.08 -2.85 -6.16
C LEU A 90 3.32 -2.27 -6.84
N ALA A 91 4.30 -3.14 -7.09
CA ALA A 91 5.56 -2.78 -7.73
C ALA A 91 5.72 -3.54 -9.06
N PRO A 92 6.02 -2.86 -10.18
CA PRO A 92 6.36 -3.54 -11.42
C PRO A 92 7.79 -4.10 -11.36
N SER A 93 8.09 -5.15 -12.11
CA SER A 93 9.43 -5.75 -12.23
C SER A 93 10.49 -4.86 -12.90
N TRP A 94 10.13 -3.64 -13.31
CA TRP A 94 10.95 -2.76 -14.11
C TRP A 94 11.11 -1.36 -13.51
N CYS A 95 12.24 -0.72 -13.81
CA CYS A 95 12.52 0.64 -13.35
C CYS A 95 11.87 1.69 -14.25
N ALA A 96 11.68 2.90 -13.74
CA ALA A 96 11.19 4.03 -14.51
C ALA A 96 12.12 4.31 -15.71
N GLY A 97 11.62 4.08 -16.93
CA GLY A 97 12.34 4.35 -18.18
C GLY A 97 12.97 3.14 -18.86
N ASP A 98 13.07 1.99 -18.20
CA ASP A 98 13.50 0.73 -18.83
C ASP A 98 12.41 -0.32 -18.67
N ARG A 99 11.77 -0.73 -19.77
CA ARG A 99 10.67 -1.72 -19.81
C ARG A 99 11.01 -2.94 -20.65
N SER A 100 12.30 -3.24 -20.80
CA SER A 100 12.79 -4.23 -21.77
C SER A 100 12.59 -5.71 -21.35
N GLY A 101 12.08 -5.97 -20.15
CA GLY A 101 11.88 -7.31 -19.60
C GLY A 101 10.42 -7.80 -19.52
N ASP A 102 10.25 -8.96 -18.88
CA ASP A 102 8.93 -9.55 -18.61
C ASP A 102 8.08 -8.63 -17.74
N ARG A 103 6.83 -8.42 -18.15
CA ARG A 103 5.89 -7.55 -17.44
C ARG A 103 5.24 -8.30 -16.29
N VAL A 104 5.88 -8.24 -15.14
CA VAL A 104 5.38 -8.84 -13.90
C VAL A 104 5.16 -7.72 -12.90
N TRP A 105 4.07 -7.80 -12.15
CA TRP A 105 3.80 -6.95 -11.00
C TRP A 105 3.82 -7.82 -9.76
N THR A 106 4.53 -7.38 -8.73
CA THR A 106 4.47 -7.94 -7.40
C THR A 106 3.48 -7.12 -6.58
N ILE A 107 2.58 -7.80 -5.87
CA ILE A 107 1.60 -7.21 -4.98
C ILE A 107 1.88 -7.75 -3.59
N GLU A 108 2.02 -6.85 -2.63
CA GLU A 108 2.33 -7.12 -1.24
C GLU A 108 1.27 -6.49 -0.33
N ALA A 109 1.02 -7.15 0.79
CA ALA A 109 0.20 -6.62 1.88
C ALA A 109 0.76 -7.12 3.21
N THR A 110 1.15 -6.18 4.06
CA THR A 110 1.81 -6.46 5.33
C THR A 110 1.13 -5.70 6.48
N ILE A 111 1.30 -6.22 7.68
CA ILE A 111 1.10 -5.46 8.91
C ILE A 111 2.45 -5.41 9.60
N GLU A 112 2.94 -4.20 9.80
CA GLU A 112 4.20 -3.92 10.47
C GLU A 112 3.90 -3.20 11.78
N VAL A 113 4.68 -3.49 12.82
CA VAL A 113 4.50 -2.87 14.14
C VAL A 113 5.82 -2.28 14.62
N ASP A 114 5.71 -1.19 15.37
CA ASP A 114 6.85 -0.43 15.87
C ASP A 114 6.62 -0.01 17.32
N CYS A 115 7.65 -0.13 18.16
CA CYS A 115 7.70 0.51 19.47
C CYS A 115 8.36 1.88 19.24
N GLN A 116 7.73 3.02 19.50
CA GLN A 116 8.20 4.33 19.03
C GLN A 116 9.24 5.03 19.94
N HIS A 117 9.62 4.43 21.08
CA HIS A 117 10.39 5.13 22.15
C HIS A 117 11.92 5.09 22.09
N VAL A 118 12.51 4.12 21.39
CA VAL A 118 13.96 3.88 21.40
C VAL A 118 14.63 4.64 20.26
N VAL A 119 15.54 5.56 20.57
CA VAL A 119 16.29 6.34 19.54
C VAL A 119 17.18 5.45 18.63
N ASP A 120 17.24 4.15 18.90
CA ASP A 120 18.05 3.14 18.21
C ASP A 120 17.17 1.92 17.81
N HIS A 121 16.04 2.20 17.14
CA HIS A 121 15.08 1.18 16.74
C HIS A 121 15.70 0.09 15.87
N LYS A 122 15.53 -1.17 16.30
CA LYS A 122 15.53 -2.29 15.36
C LYS A 122 14.33 -2.09 14.43
N ALA A 123 14.50 -2.47 13.17
CA ALA A 123 13.50 -2.30 12.12
C ALA A 123 12.09 -2.72 12.56
N MET A 124 11.07 -2.04 12.02
CA MET A 124 9.66 -2.40 12.15
C MET A 124 9.47 -3.92 11.98
N GLU A 125 8.68 -4.53 12.86
CA GLU A 125 8.46 -5.97 12.86
C GLU A 125 7.25 -6.34 12.01
N THR A 126 7.45 -7.16 10.98
CA THR A 126 6.35 -7.69 10.18
C THR A 126 5.65 -8.81 10.96
N VAL A 127 4.41 -8.54 11.41
CA VAL A 127 3.57 -9.49 12.16
C VAL A 127 2.55 -10.21 11.27
N TYR A 128 2.31 -9.66 10.08
CA TYR A 128 1.56 -10.31 9.02
C TYR A 128 2.23 -10.04 7.68
N ASP A 129 2.42 -11.11 6.92
CA ASP A 129 2.84 -11.08 5.53
C ASP A 129 1.93 -12.04 4.75
N ARG A 130 1.19 -11.49 3.78
CA ARG A 130 0.34 -12.29 2.89
C ARG A 130 1.14 -13.17 1.94
N GLY A 131 2.40 -12.82 1.69
CA GLY A 131 3.26 -13.34 0.64
C GLY A 131 3.00 -12.67 -0.71
N ASP A 132 4.05 -12.64 -1.55
CA ASP A 132 4.03 -12.02 -2.87
C ASP A 132 2.99 -12.65 -3.81
N ILE A 133 2.15 -11.80 -4.40
CA ILE A 133 1.28 -12.18 -5.50
C ILE A 133 1.83 -11.58 -6.79
N SER A 134 2.14 -12.44 -7.75
CA SER A 134 2.52 -11.99 -9.09
C SER A 134 1.31 -11.87 -10.02
N ALA A 135 1.26 -10.78 -10.77
CA ALA A 135 0.36 -10.61 -11.91
C ALA A 135 1.15 -10.35 -13.19
N VAL A 136 0.58 -10.70 -14.34
CA VAL A 136 1.21 -10.53 -15.66
C VAL A 136 0.39 -9.64 -16.62
N THR A 137 -0.66 -9.00 -16.11
CA THR A 137 -1.39 -7.97 -16.84
C THR A 137 -1.71 -6.78 -15.93
N PRO A 138 -1.82 -5.54 -16.46
CA PRO A 138 -2.14 -4.38 -15.65
C PRO A 138 -3.44 -4.51 -14.85
N LYS A 139 -4.48 -5.02 -15.51
CA LYS A 139 -5.79 -5.23 -14.89
C LYS A 139 -5.73 -6.27 -13.77
N ALA A 140 -5.06 -7.40 -14.01
CA ALA A 140 -4.90 -8.42 -12.98
C ALA A 140 -4.09 -7.89 -11.78
N ALA A 141 -3.08 -7.06 -12.02
CA ALA A 141 -2.30 -6.43 -10.95
C ALA A 141 -3.16 -5.49 -10.09
N ALA A 142 -3.96 -4.62 -10.72
CA ALA A 142 -4.88 -3.75 -9.99
C ALA A 142 -5.95 -4.54 -9.21
N GLN A 143 -6.50 -5.61 -9.80
CA GLN A 143 -7.46 -6.49 -9.12
C GLN A 143 -6.82 -7.25 -7.94
N ALA A 144 -5.58 -7.70 -8.09
CA ALA A 144 -4.83 -8.35 -7.02
C ALA A 144 -4.58 -7.39 -5.85
N LEU A 145 -4.25 -6.13 -6.14
CA LEU A 145 -4.12 -5.07 -5.11
C LEU A 145 -5.44 -4.81 -4.39
N LEU A 146 -6.57 -4.75 -5.10
CA LEU A 146 -7.89 -4.63 -4.47
C LEU A 146 -8.21 -5.80 -3.56
N GLN A 147 -7.92 -7.03 -3.98
CA GLN A 147 -8.10 -8.20 -3.13
C GLN A 147 -7.17 -8.15 -1.91
N ALA A 148 -5.91 -7.72 -2.09
CA ALA A 148 -4.94 -7.58 -1.00
C ALA A 148 -5.41 -6.58 0.05
N ALA A 149 -5.86 -5.39 -0.39
CA ALA A 149 -6.43 -4.38 0.50
C ALA A 149 -7.69 -4.89 1.20
N THR A 150 -8.58 -5.60 0.49
CA THR A 150 -9.81 -6.17 1.08
C THR A 150 -9.47 -7.19 2.18
N ASP A 151 -8.52 -8.09 1.92
CA ASP A 151 -8.10 -9.10 2.90
C ASP A 151 -7.44 -8.43 4.12
N LEU A 152 -6.57 -7.44 3.88
CA LEU A 152 -5.89 -6.67 4.93
C LEU A 152 -6.89 -5.89 5.80
N VAL A 153 -7.90 -5.27 5.19
CA VAL A 153 -8.95 -4.53 5.90
C VAL A 153 -9.79 -5.46 6.76
N HIS A 154 -10.20 -6.61 6.21
CA HIS A 154 -10.95 -7.61 7.00
C HIS A 154 -10.14 -8.12 8.18
N LEU A 155 -8.84 -8.37 8.00
CA LEU A 155 -7.95 -8.80 9.07
C LEU A 155 -7.77 -7.68 10.10
N GLY A 156 -7.39 -6.48 9.67
CA GLY A 156 -7.17 -5.35 10.56
C GLY A 156 -8.39 -5.04 11.44
N MET A 157 -9.59 -5.06 10.84
CA MET A 157 -10.85 -4.80 11.55
C MET A 157 -11.35 -6.00 12.39
N SER A 158 -10.73 -7.18 12.33
CA SER A 158 -11.13 -8.32 13.16
C SER A 158 -10.59 -8.23 14.59
N HIS A 159 -9.72 -7.25 14.87
CA HIS A 159 -9.11 -7.02 16.16
C HIS A 159 -9.08 -5.52 16.51
N PRO A 160 -9.12 -5.17 17.80
CA PRO A 160 -8.95 -3.78 18.22
C PRO A 160 -7.49 -3.32 18.04
N VAL A 161 -7.23 -2.01 18.09
CA VAL A 161 -5.87 -1.46 17.89
C VAL A 161 -4.85 -2.03 18.86
N GLU A 162 -5.24 -2.22 20.13
CA GLU A 162 -4.39 -2.75 21.20
C GLU A 162 -3.89 -4.18 20.93
N HIS A 163 -4.61 -4.94 20.09
CA HIS A 163 -4.13 -6.25 19.67
C HIS A 163 -2.89 -6.13 18.78
N TRP A 164 -2.92 -5.19 17.84
CA TRP A 164 -1.85 -5.02 16.85
C TRP A 164 -0.62 -4.38 17.47
N THR A 165 -0.80 -3.29 18.21
CA THR A 165 0.30 -2.57 18.89
C THR A 165 1.02 -3.44 19.91
N ALA A 166 0.31 -4.33 20.62
CA ALA A 166 0.92 -5.25 21.59
C ALA A 166 1.80 -6.34 20.96
N LEU A 167 1.84 -6.47 19.63
CA LEU A 167 2.75 -7.37 18.92
C LEU A 167 4.13 -6.77 18.70
N ALA A 168 4.31 -5.45 18.89
CA ALA A 168 5.62 -4.83 18.86
C ALA A 168 6.47 -5.38 20.01
N THR A 169 7.68 -5.85 19.71
CA THR A 169 8.62 -6.23 20.75
C THR A 169 9.47 -5.05 21.21
N ASP A 170 9.69 -4.95 22.52
CA ASP A 170 10.62 -4.00 23.15
C ASP A 170 12.11 -4.39 22.95
#